data_AF-A0A850QQM1-F1
#
_entry.id   AF-A0A850QQM1-F1
#
_cell.length_a   1.000
_cell.length_b   1.000
_cell.length_c   1.000
_cell.angle_alpha   90.00
_cell.angle_beta   90.00
_cell.angle_gamma   90.00
#
_symmetry.space_group_name_H-M   'P 1'
#
loop_
_entity.id
_entity.type
_entity.pdbx_description
1 polymer ?
#
loop_
_entity_poly.entity_id
_entity_poly.type
_entity_poly.pdbx_seq_one_letter_code
_entity_poly.pdbx_strand_id
1 'polypeptide(L)'
;LPEGKNSKSYTVTITRDKIRLEDRAAKSEVKTVNGKKIGVIEIPGFYVGLTEDTKKEIAKLNADKVDGIVIDLRNNGGGALTEATALTGLFISEGPVVQVRDSYGRVKVNGDSDNVVYFNGPLTVLINRYSASASEIFAAAMQDYGRAVVLGEQSFGKGTVQQHRSLNHIYDLFDKPLGHVQYTIQKFYRINGGSTQNLGVVPDIAFPTAIDPAETGESVEDNALPWDSIKPADYKKIYNFSPVVPKLEAEHKARIKNDMEFGFIAEDIKQYKAEKDINTISLNEKTRIKEQDKDDADRLARLNKRQKVLGKPAFKSLDDVPKDYEAPDVYLDEAVAITSDLVKEKVKRS
;
A
#
# COMPACT_ATOMS: atom_id res chain seq x y z
N LEU A 1 -24.80 28.80 -8.09
CA LEU A 1 -25.40 28.99 -9.44
C LEU A 1 -24.33 29.66 -10.29
N PRO A 2 -23.96 29.13 -11.47
CA PRO A 2 -23.09 29.86 -12.36
C PRO A 2 -23.73 31.21 -12.69
N GLU A 3 -22.95 32.28 -12.66
CA GLU A 3 -23.40 33.63 -13.00
C GLU A 3 -24.03 33.61 -14.40
N GLY A 4 -25.21 34.23 -14.54
CA GLY A 4 -25.98 34.22 -15.79
C GLY A 4 -25.27 34.93 -16.95
N LYS A 5 -25.96 35.03 -18.10
CA LYS A 5 -25.48 35.55 -19.41
C LYS A 5 -24.72 36.90 -19.41
N ASN A 6 -24.65 37.61 -18.30
CA ASN A 6 -23.97 38.90 -18.11
C ASN A 6 -22.74 38.83 -17.18
N SER A 7 -22.18 37.65 -16.89
CA SER A 7 -20.96 37.52 -16.08
C SER A 7 -19.79 38.27 -16.73
N LYS A 8 -19.07 39.09 -15.97
CA LYS A 8 -17.89 39.81 -16.49
C LYS A 8 -16.79 38.81 -16.84
N SER A 9 -16.34 38.81 -18.10
CA SER A 9 -15.13 38.07 -18.47
C SER A 9 -13.91 38.79 -17.92
N TYR A 10 -12.96 38.00 -17.41
CA TYR A 10 -11.63 38.47 -17.06
C TYR A 10 -10.60 37.55 -17.69
N THR A 11 -9.57 38.16 -18.27
CA THR A 11 -8.45 37.44 -18.85
C THR A 11 -7.44 37.18 -17.76
N VAL A 12 -7.18 35.90 -17.46
CA VAL A 12 -6.09 35.50 -16.57
C VAL A 12 -4.92 35.03 -17.42
N THR A 13 -3.84 35.80 -17.45
CA THR A 13 -2.57 35.38 -18.07
C THR A 13 -1.75 34.64 -17.03
N ILE A 14 -1.55 33.34 -17.23
CA ILE A 14 -0.74 32.48 -16.35
C ILE A 14 0.54 32.10 -17.08
N THR A 15 1.69 32.39 -16.49
CA THR A 15 2.99 31.89 -16.98
C THR A 15 3.14 30.44 -16.54
N ARG A 16 3.48 29.55 -17.48
CA ARG A 16 3.73 28.14 -17.16
C ARG A 16 4.98 27.99 -16.31
N ASP A 17 4.90 27.16 -15.28
CA ASP A 17 6.02 26.74 -14.45
C ASP A 17 6.00 25.22 -14.24
N LYS A 18 7.11 24.62 -13.82
CA LYS A 18 7.18 23.23 -13.40
C LYS A 18 6.54 23.10 -12.01
N ILE A 19 5.42 22.40 -11.93
CA ILE A 19 4.72 22.15 -10.67
C ILE A 19 5.14 20.79 -10.13
N ARG A 20 5.73 20.76 -8.93
CA ARG A 20 5.92 19.53 -8.16
C ARG A 20 4.63 19.26 -7.37
N LEU A 21 4.06 18.07 -7.58
CA LEU A 21 2.87 17.64 -6.86
C LEU A 21 3.29 17.11 -5.49
N GLU A 22 3.48 18.00 -4.53
CA GLU A 22 3.90 17.66 -3.15
C GLU A 22 2.93 16.69 -2.45
N ASP A 23 1.66 16.69 -2.86
CA ASP A 23 0.66 15.74 -2.34
C ASP A 23 0.94 14.28 -2.75
N ARG A 24 1.83 14.06 -3.72
CA ARG A 24 2.27 12.73 -4.17
C ARG A 24 3.67 12.37 -3.66
N ALA A 25 4.28 13.20 -2.82
CA ALA A 25 5.55 12.89 -2.19
C ALA A 25 5.36 11.96 -0.98
N ALA A 26 6.41 11.22 -0.61
CA ALA A 26 6.42 10.48 0.63
C ALA A 26 6.26 11.43 1.83
N LYS A 27 5.41 11.06 2.79
CA LYS A 27 5.15 11.85 4.00
C LYS A 27 5.35 10.96 5.22
N SER A 28 5.83 11.55 6.31
CA SER A 28 5.95 10.85 7.58
C SER A 28 5.20 11.51 8.72
N GLU A 29 4.73 10.69 9.64
CA GLU A 29 4.15 11.10 10.91
C GLU A 29 4.65 10.20 12.05
N VAL A 30 4.51 10.65 13.29
CA VAL A 30 4.86 9.87 14.49
C VAL A 30 3.60 9.58 15.29
N LYS A 31 3.30 8.29 15.48
CA LYS A 31 2.24 7.82 16.38
C LYS A 31 2.85 7.25 17.67
N THR A 32 2.27 7.58 18.82
CA THR A 32 2.72 7.03 20.12
C THR A 32 1.72 5.99 20.61
N VAL A 33 2.17 4.75 20.75
CA VAL A 33 1.35 3.61 21.22
C VAL A 33 2.12 2.78 22.23
N ASN A 34 1.52 2.49 23.39
CA ASN A 34 2.13 1.73 24.48
C ASN A 34 3.49 2.29 24.95
N GLY A 35 3.63 3.62 24.94
CA GLY A 35 4.87 4.31 25.33
C GLY A 35 6.00 4.20 24.30
N LYS A 36 5.72 3.69 23.09
CA LYS A 36 6.66 3.62 21.96
C LYS A 36 6.28 4.63 20.90
N LYS A 37 7.29 5.30 20.33
CA LYS A 37 7.12 6.20 19.18
C LYS A 37 7.32 5.41 17.91
N ILE A 38 6.30 5.32 17.07
CA ILE A 38 6.34 4.61 15.80
C ILE A 38 6.23 5.64 14.68
N GLY A 39 7.21 5.66 13.80
CA GLY A 39 7.14 6.44 12.57
C GLY A 39 6.27 5.72 11.54
N VAL A 40 5.40 6.44 10.84
CA VAL A 40 4.69 5.94 9.67
C VAL A 40 5.23 6.71 8.47
N ILE A 41 5.65 6.01 7.42
CA ILE A 41 6.00 6.62 6.14
C ILE A 41 4.98 6.16 5.11
N GLU A 42 4.13 7.08 4.66
CA GLU A 42 3.20 6.85 3.56
C GLU A 42 3.92 7.03 2.23
N ILE A 43 3.88 6.00 1.38
CA ILE A 43 4.46 6.05 0.04
C ILE A 43 3.32 5.87 -0.98
N PRO A 44 2.85 6.95 -1.62
CA PRO A 44 1.72 6.88 -2.56
C PRO A 44 2.10 6.26 -3.91
N GLY A 45 3.38 6.22 -4.26
CA GLY A 45 3.87 5.66 -5.52
C GLY A 45 5.39 5.63 -5.61
N PHE A 46 5.93 4.75 -6.46
CA PHE A 46 7.37 4.68 -6.74
C PHE A 46 7.78 5.68 -7.83
N TYR A 47 7.63 6.97 -7.54
CA TYR A 47 8.03 8.06 -8.43
C TYR A 47 9.55 8.26 -8.41
N VAL A 48 10.13 8.77 -9.50
CA VAL A 48 11.56 9.08 -9.58
C VAL A 48 11.91 10.16 -8.55
N GLY A 49 12.83 9.86 -7.64
CA GLY A 49 13.20 10.70 -6.49
C GLY A 49 12.58 10.27 -5.16
N LEU A 50 11.72 9.24 -5.15
CA LEU A 50 11.10 8.69 -3.92
C LEU A 50 12.16 8.34 -2.87
N THR A 51 13.23 7.67 -3.28
CA THR A 51 14.26 7.20 -2.35
C THR A 51 14.90 8.37 -1.59
N GLU A 52 15.18 9.48 -2.28
CA GLU A 52 15.78 10.67 -1.67
C GLU A 52 14.81 11.42 -0.75
N ASP A 53 13.53 11.46 -1.09
CA ASP A 53 12.52 12.01 -0.18
C ASP A 53 12.34 11.12 1.06
N THR A 54 12.33 9.79 0.88
CA THR A 54 12.23 8.84 1.99
C THR A 54 13.44 8.93 2.92
N LYS A 55 14.66 9.13 2.39
CA LYS A 55 15.86 9.39 3.22
C LYS A 55 15.67 10.60 4.14
N LYS A 56 15.02 11.67 3.66
CA LYS A 56 14.74 12.88 4.48
C LYS A 56 13.70 12.57 5.55
N GLU A 57 12.65 11.83 5.21
CA GLU A 57 11.63 11.42 6.19
C GLU A 57 12.23 10.50 7.27
N ILE A 58 13.07 9.53 6.91
CA ILE A 58 13.81 8.69 7.88
C ILE A 58 14.70 9.56 8.77
N ALA A 59 15.40 10.57 8.23
CA ALA A 59 16.23 11.46 9.02
C ALA A 59 15.42 12.25 10.06
N LYS A 60 14.21 12.72 9.72
CA LYS A 60 13.28 13.36 10.66
C LYS A 60 12.86 12.39 11.76
N LEU A 61 12.43 11.18 11.40
CA LEU A 61 12.00 10.16 12.35
C LEU A 61 13.14 9.72 13.29
N ASN A 62 14.37 9.61 12.79
CA ASN A 62 15.56 9.35 13.59
C ASN A 62 15.83 10.48 14.59
N ALA A 63 15.66 11.75 14.18
CA ALA A 63 15.78 12.91 15.07
C ALA A 63 14.70 12.89 16.18
N ASP A 64 13.49 12.43 15.86
CA ASP A 64 12.38 12.24 16.81
C ASP A 64 12.54 11.01 17.71
N LYS A 65 13.57 10.19 17.44
CA LYS A 65 13.94 8.96 18.15
C LYS A 65 12.79 7.95 18.17
N VAL A 66 12.23 7.68 17.00
CA VAL A 66 11.23 6.61 16.87
C VAL A 66 11.86 5.25 17.20
N ASP A 67 11.08 4.40 17.87
CA ASP A 67 11.47 3.04 18.22
C ASP A 67 11.34 2.06 17.04
N GLY A 68 10.46 2.36 16.08
CA GLY A 68 10.16 1.51 14.92
C GLY A 68 9.49 2.29 13.79
N ILE A 69 9.45 1.71 12.59
CA ILE A 69 8.82 2.33 11.40
C ILE A 69 7.82 1.37 10.76
N VAL A 70 6.67 1.92 10.33
CA VAL A 70 5.73 1.30 9.38
C VAL A 70 5.95 1.97 8.01
N ILE A 71 6.19 1.18 6.97
CA ILE A 71 6.11 1.66 5.58
C ILE A 71 4.73 1.32 5.05
N ASP A 72 3.92 2.33 4.75
CA ASP A 72 2.57 2.14 4.21
C ASP A 72 2.60 2.18 2.68
N LEU A 73 2.29 1.04 2.08
CA LEU A 73 2.20 0.82 0.63
C LEU A 73 0.77 0.50 0.19
N ARG A 74 -0.23 0.70 1.06
CA ARG A 74 -1.64 0.51 0.67
C ARG A 74 -1.98 1.44 -0.48
N ASN A 75 -2.71 0.93 -1.46
CA ASN A 75 -3.12 1.66 -2.67
C ASN A 75 -1.95 2.13 -3.56
N ASN A 76 -0.72 1.66 -3.31
CA ASN A 76 0.43 1.98 -4.14
C ASN A 76 0.58 0.97 -5.29
N GLY A 77 0.14 1.37 -6.48
CA GLY A 77 0.21 0.57 -7.71
C GLY A 77 1.61 0.36 -8.30
N GLY A 78 2.65 0.87 -7.63
CA GLY A 78 4.05 0.71 -7.99
C GLY A 78 4.64 1.94 -8.69
N GLY A 79 5.52 1.71 -9.67
CA GLY A 79 6.26 2.76 -10.35
C GLY A 79 7.63 2.28 -10.81
N ALA A 80 8.66 3.12 -10.68
CA ALA A 80 9.99 2.84 -11.19
C ALA A 80 10.67 1.68 -10.45
N LEU A 81 11.12 0.67 -11.21
CA LEU A 81 11.88 -0.48 -10.70
C LEU A 81 13.19 -0.06 -9.99
N THR A 82 13.82 1.01 -10.48
CA THR A 82 15.04 1.57 -9.87
C THR A 82 14.76 2.11 -8.48
N GLU A 83 13.60 2.74 -8.26
CA GLU A 83 13.20 3.23 -6.94
C GLU A 83 12.86 2.08 -6.00
N ALA A 84 12.28 0.98 -6.48
CA ALA A 84 12.06 -0.21 -5.65
C ALA A 84 13.38 -0.78 -5.10
N THR A 85 14.41 -0.81 -5.96
CA THR A 85 15.75 -1.30 -5.61
C THR A 85 16.44 -0.33 -4.64
N ALA A 86 16.45 0.97 -4.96
CA ALA A 86 17.12 1.98 -4.14
C ALA A 86 16.42 2.21 -2.79
N LEU A 87 15.08 2.20 -2.74
CA LEU A 87 14.32 2.26 -1.49
C LEU A 87 14.61 1.06 -0.59
N THR A 88 14.75 -0.13 -1.16
CA THR A 88 15.14 -1.34 -0.42
C THR A 88 16.52 -1.16 0.23
N GLY A 89 17.48 -0.56 -0.48
CA GLY A 89 18.82 -0.24 0.02
C GLY A 89 18.82 0.63 1.29
N LEU A 90 17.77 1.42 1.55
CA LEU A 90 17.68 2.21 2.79
C LEU A 90 17.62 1.33 4.06
N PHE A 91 17.24 0.07 3.92
CA PHE A 91 16.96 -0.84 5.03
C PHE A 91 17.86 -2.09 5.06
N ILE A 92 18.59 -2.39 3.98
CA ILE A 92 19.53 -3.52 3.90
C ILE A 92 20.93 -2.99 3.55
N SER A 93 22.00 -3.72 3.91
CA SER A 93 23.35 -3.25 3.60
C SER A 93 23.69 -3.42 2.12
N GLU A 94 23.50 -4.61 1.58
CA GLU A 94 23.79 -4.92 0.18
C GLU A 94 23.07 -6.21 -0.20
N GLY A 95 22.96 -6.45 -1.50
CA GLY A 95 22.51 -7.73 -2.03
C GLY A 95 21.39 -7.61 -3.06
N PRO A 96 20.94 -8.75 -3.61
CA PRO A 96 19.87 -8.77 -4.59
C PRO A 96 18.56 -8.24 -3.99
N VAL A 97 17.78 -7.51 -4.77
CA VAL A 97 16.42 -7.07 -4.40
C VAL A 97 15.38 -7.78 -5.25
N VAL A 98 15.70 -7.99 -6.53
CA VAL A 98 14.78 -8.57 -7.50
C VAL A 98 15.55 -9.22 -8.64
N GLN A 99 15.00 -10.32 -9.17
CA GLN A 99 15.51 -10.97 -10.37
C GLN A 99 14.54 -10.68 -11.52
N VAL A 100 15.03 -10.29 -12.69
CA VAL A 100 14.20 -10.09 -13.90
C VAL A 100 14.62 -11.07 -14.98
N ARG A 101 13.64 -11.75 -15.60
CA ARG A 101 13.86 -12.66 -16.72
C ARG A 101 13.21 -12.09 -17.98
N ASP A 102 13.98 -11.95 -19.04
CA ASP A 102 13.46 -11.52 -20.34
C ASP A 102 12.91 -12.69 -21.18
N SER A 103 12.35 -12.36 -22.34
CA SER A 103 11.79 -13.33 -23.29
C SER A 103 12.83 -14.29 -23.91
N TYR A 104 14.13 -13.98 -23.80
CA TYR A 104 15.23 -14.84 -24.24
C TYR A 104 15.72 -15.77 -23.12
N GLY A 105 15.06 -15.75 -21.95
CA GLY A 105 15.43 -16.55 -20.79
C GLY A 105 16.63 -16.01 -20.00
N ARG A 106 17.13 -14.81 -20.33
CA ARG A 106 18.27 -14.21 -19.61
C ARG A 106 17.76 -13.65 -18.29
N VAL A 107 18.43 -14.02 -17.20
CA VAL A 107 18.13 -13.53 -15.85
C VAL A 107 19.13 -12.45 -15.47
N LYS A 108 18.63 -11.29 -15.06
CA LYS A 108 19.42 -10.22 -14.45
C LYS A 108 18.99 -10.05 -13.00
N VAL A 109 19.97 -9.95 -12.11
CA VAL A 109 19.75 -9.65 -10.70
C VAL A 109 19.99 -8.16 -10.49
N ASN A 110 18.98 -7.46 -10.00
CA ASN A 110 19.11 -6.07 -9.57
C ASN A 110 19.18 -6.05 -8.05
N GLY A 111 20.05 -5.21 -7.50
CA GLY A 111 20.30 -5.12 -6.07
C GLY A 111 20.81 -3.75 -5.70
N ASP A 112 20.93 -3.53 -4.40
CA ASP A 112 21.63 -2.38 -3.86
C ASP A 112 23.10 -2.74 -3.55
N SER A 113 23.98 -1.77 -3.70
CA SER A 113 25.42 -1.93 -3.51
C SER A 113 26.07 -0.75 -2.80
N ASP A 114 25.30 0.15 -2.16
CA ASP A 114 25.85 1.35 -1.55
C ASP A 114 26.37 1.12 -0.12
N ASN A 115 26.00 0.00 0.51
CA ASN A 115 26.42 -0.39 1.85
C ASN A 115 26.02 0.61 2.96
N VAL A 116 24.98 1.42 2.74
CA VAL A 116 24.49 2.41 3.70
C VAL A 116 23.06 2.10 4.15
N VAL A 117 22.93 1.66 5.40
CA VAL A 117 21.62 1.47 6.04
C VAL A 117 21.19 2.77 6.73
N TYR A 118 20.08 3.36 6.26
CA TYR A 118 19.51 4.60 6.80
C TYR A 118 18.60 4.38 8.01
N PHE A 119 18.00 3.20 8.12
CA PHE A 119 17.24 2.79 9.29
C PHE A 119 17.47 1.31 9.62
N ASN A 120 17.93 1.02 10.83
CA ASN A 120 18.25 -0.34 11.30
C ASN A 120 17.26 -0.88 12.35
N GLY A 121 16.29 -0.08 12.79
CA GLY A 121 15.31 -0.47 13.80
C GLY A 121 14.22 -1.42 13.29
N PRO A 122 13.34 -1.89 14.19
CA PRO A 122 12.13 -2.65 13.86
C PRO A 122 11.31 -2.00 12.74
N LEU A 123 10.97 -2.81 11.74
CA LEU A 123 10.31 -2.35 10.52
C LEU A 123 9.12 -3.27 10.23
N THR A 124 8.00 -2.67 9.85
CA THR A 124 6.87 -3.38 9.25
C THR A 124 6.50 -2.73 7.92
N VAL A 125 5.87 -3.51 7.04
CA VAL A 125 5.38 -3.03 5.75
C VAL A 125 3.89 -3.33 5.68
N LEU A 126 3.07 -2.29 5.53
CA LEU A 126 1.62 -2.42 5.42
C LEU A 126 1.22 -2.41 3.94
N ILE A 127 0.58 -3.47 3.49
CA ILE A 127 0.12 -3.66 2.10
C ILE A 127 -1.38 -3.95 2.05
N ASN A 128 -1.99 -3.72 0.89
CA ASN A 128 -3.34 -4.18 0.60
C ASN A 128 -3.43 -4.77 -0.81
N ARG A 129 -4.64 -5.20 -1.20
CA ARG A 129 -4.90 -5.79 -2.54
C ARG A 129 -4.55 -4.89 -3.73
N TYR A 130 -4.37 -3.59 -3.50
CA TYR A 130 -4.00 -2.61 -4.52
C TYR A 130 -2.50 -2.28 -4.53
N SER A 131 -1.73 -2.80 -3.58
CA SER A 131 -0.27 -2.75 -3.62
C SER A 131 0.21 -3.60 -4.79
N ALA A 132 0.90 -3.01 -5.77
CA ALA A 132 1.28 -3.72 -6.99
C ALA A 132 2.71 -3.40 -7.45
N SER A 133 3.29 -4.30 -8.25
CA SER A 133 4.53 -4.08 -9.00
C SER A 133 5.71 -3.70 -8.09
N ALA A 134 6.20 -2.46 -8.14
CA ALA A 134 7.34 -2.00 -7.34
C ALA A 134 7.09 -2.14 -5.82
N SER A 135 5.85 -1.94 -5.37
CA SER A 135 5.44 -2.15 -3.97
C SER A 135 5.63 -3.60 -3.55
N GLU A 136 5.30 -4.54 -4.44
CA GLU A 136 5.42 -5.97 -4.20
C GLU A 136 6.89 -6.40 -4.19
N ILE A 137 7.72 -5.80 -5.04
CA ILE A 137 9.17 -6.02 -5.04
C ILE A 137 9.77 -5.61 -3.70
N PHE A 138 9.45 -4.40 -3.22
CA PHE A 138 9.93 -3.91 -1.92
C PHE A 138 9.46 -4.80 -0.77
N ALA A 139 8.14 -5.06 -0.68
CA ALA A 139 7.57 -5.89 0.39
C ALA A 139 8.13 -7.31 0.38
N ALA A 140 8.26 -7.93 -0.80
CA ALA A 140 8.84 -9.26 -0.96
C ALA A 140 10.31 -9.30 -0.54
N ALA A 141 11.11 -8.30 -0.93
CA ALA A 141 12.51 -8.23 -0.52
C ALA A 141 12.63 -8.07 1.00
N MET A 142 11.86 -7.16 1.60
CA MET A 142 11.82 -6.98 3.06
C MET A 142 11.46 -8.27 3.80
N GLN A 143 10.49 -9.02 3.28
CA GLN A 143 10.07 -10.31 3.84
C GLN A 143 11.14 -11.40 3.66
N ASP A 144 11.70 -11.53 2.46
CA ASP A 144 12.67 -12.58 2.12
C ASP A 144 13.98 -12.43 2.89
N TYR A 145 14.45 -11.19 3.05
CA TYR A 145 15.59 -10.86 3.91
C TYR A 145 15.29 -11.06 5.39
N GLY A 146 14.03 -11.22 5.80
CA GLY A 146 13.65 -11.08 7.20
C GLY A 146 14.07 -9.71 7.74
N ARG A 147 13.87 -8.65 6.96
CA ARG A 147 14.15 -7.26 7.37
C ARG A 147 12.93 -6.58 7.98
N ALA A 148 11.74 -6.89 7.49
CA ALA A 148 10.48 -6.39 8.02
C ALA A 148 9.43 -7.51 8.15
N VAL A 149 8.42 -7.29 8.99
CA VAL A 149 7.20 -8.09 9.01
C VAL A 149 6.17 -7.42 8.10
N VAL A 150 5.58 -8.16 7.17
CA VAL A 150 4.56 -7.67 6.24
C VAL A 150 3.16 -7.86 6.85
N LEU A 151 2.35 -6.81 6.81
CA LEU A 151 1.03 -6.73 7.44
C LEU A 151 -0.03 -6.36 6.39
N GLY A 152 -1.29 -6.73 6.65
CA GLY A 152 -2.43 -6.26 5.86
C GLY A 152 -3.05 -7.34 4.98
N GLU A 153 -3.19 -7.09 3.68
CA GLU A 153 -3.85 -8.02 2.75
C GLU A 153 -2.86 -8.56 1.72
N GLN A 154 -3.19 -9.69 1.10
CA GLN A 154 -2.43 -10.19 -0.05
C GLN A 154 -2.45 -9.14 -1.17
N SER A 155 -1.27 -8.84 -1.72
CA SER A 155 -1.10 -7.80 -2.73
C SER A 155 -1.61 -8.23 -4.13
N PHE A 156 -1.58 -7.31 -5.09
CA PHE A 156 -2.25 -7.43 -6.39
C PHE A 156 -1.80 -8.63 -7.25
N GLY A 157 -0.52 -8.99 -7.21
CA GLY A 157 0.04 -10.08 -8.00
C GLY A 157 0.63 -9.68 -9.35
N LYS A 158 1.04 -8.41 -9.53
CA LYS A 158 1.61 -7.94 -10.80
C LYS A 158 3.09 -8.31 -10.87
N GLY A 159 3.42 -9.40 -11.57
CA GLY A 159 4.79 -9.94 -11.69
C GLY A 159 5.52 -9.60 -13.00
N THR A 160 5.06 -8.61 -13.74
CA THR A 160 5.61 -8.23 -15.05
C THR A 160 6.15 -6.80 -15.10
N VAL A 161 7.20 -6.62 -15.91
CA VAL A 161 7.79 -5.32 -16.23
C VAL A 161 7.39 -4.93 -17.65
N GLN A 162 6.81 -3.75 -17.78
CA GLN A 162 6.44 -3.16 -19.05
C GLN A 162 7.49 -2.14 -19.50
N GLN A 163 7.61 -1.99 -20.82
CA GLN A 163 8.41 -0.95 -21.44
C GLN A 163 7.51 0.03 -22.17
N HIS A 164 7.72 1.32 -21.90
CA HIS A 164 7.07 2.41 -22.62
C HIS A 164 7.97 2.84 -23.79
N ARG A 165 7.47 2.79 -25.02
CA ARG A 165 8.19 3.21 -26.23
C ARG A 165 7.40 4.24 -27.01
N SER A 166 8.09 5.31 -27.40
CA SER A 166 7.58 6.28 -28.38
C SER A 166 7.48 5.62 -29.74
N LEU A 167 6.40 5.94 -30.46
CA LEU A 167 6.24 5.55 -31.87
C LEU A 167 6.96 6.52 -32.83
N ASN A 168 7.42 7.68 -32.33
CA ASN A 168 8.21 8.63 -33.12
C ASN A 168 9.59 8.06 -33.44
N HIS A 169 10.00 8.22 -34.69
CA HIS A 169 11.36 8.01 -35.15
C HIS A 169 12.09 9.34 -35.35
N ILE A 170 13.42 9.30 -35.38
CA ILE A 170 14.28 10.48 -35.54
C ILE A 170 14.09 11.22 -36.87
N TYR A 171 13.54 10.54 -37.88
CA TYR A 171 13.27 11.07 -39.21
C TYR A 171 11.81 11.51 -39.39
N ASP A 172 10.99 11.39 -38.35
CA ASP A 172 9.61 11.88 -38.38
C ASP A 172 9.60 13.40 -38.19
N LEU A 173 9.02 14.12 -39.14
CA LEU A 173 8.91 15.57 -39.17
C LEU A 173 7.46 16.04 -38.95
N PHE A 174 6.65 15.26 -38.23
CA PHE A 174 5.25 15.58 -37.97
C PHE A 174 5.12 16.77 -37.01
N ASP A 175 4.18 17.68 -37.28
CA ASP A 175 3.88 18.83 -36.40
C ASP A 175 3.39 18.42 -35.01
N LYS A 176 2.82 17.20 -34.90
CA LYS A 176 2.37 16.60 -33.64
C LYS A 176 3.10 15.28 -33.39
N PRO A 177 3.60 15.05 -32.18
CA PRO A 177 4.24 13.78 -31.86
C PRO A 177 3.22 12.64 -31.96
N LEU A 178 3.67 11.51 -32.48
CA LEU A 178 2.96 10.24 -32.40
C LEU A 178 2.81 9.79 -30.94
N GLY A 179 1.91 8.84 -30.73
CA GLY A 179 1.67 8.22 -29.44
C GLY A 179 2.78 7.29 -28.96
N HIS A 180 2.45 6.50 -27.96
CA HIS A 180 3.35 5.53 -27.34
C HIS A 180 2.69 4.17 -27.27
N VAL A 181 3.50 3.12 -27.14
CA VAL A 181 3.06 1.76 -26.82
C VAL A 181 3.68 1.31 -25.51
N GLN A 182 2.93 0.50 -24.78
CA GLN A 182 3.38 -0.16 -23.57
C GLN A 182 3.18 -1.66 -23.72
N TYR A 183 4.26 -2.43 -23.56
CA TYR A 183 4.22 -3.88 -23.71
C TYR A 183 5.15 -4.56 -22.70
N THR A 184 4.80 -5.77 -22.30
CA THR A 184 5.57 -6.59 -21.35
C THR A 184 6.87 -7.05 -21.99
N ILE A 185 7.99 -6.83 -21.30
CA ILE A 185 9.32 -7.25 -21.77
C ILE A 185 9.99 -8.27 -20.85
N GLN A 186 9.59 -8.31 -19.58
CA GLN A 186 10.21 -9.15 -18.57
C GLN A 186 9.18 -9.60 -17.53
N LYS A 187 9.47 -10.74 -16.89
CA LYS A 187 8.89 -11.11 -15.60
C LYS A 187 9.88 -10.80 -14.49
N PHE A 188 9.38 -10.44 -13.31
CA PHE A 188 10.22 -10.33 -12.12
C PHE A 188 9.91 -11.44 -11.11
N TYR A 189 10.94 -11.76 -10.34
CA TYR A 189 10.96 -12.83 -9.36
C TYR A 189 11.61 -12.31 -8.09
N ARG A 190 11.13 -12.83 -6.98
CA ARG A 190 11.67 -12.66 -5.65
C ARG A 190 13.10 -13.20 -5.58
N ILE A 191 13.85 -12.76 -4.57
CA ILE A 191 15.22 -13.24 -4.34
C ILE A 191 15.23 -14.72 -3.92
N ASN A 192 14.13 -15.21 -3.35
CA ASN A 192 13.91 -16.62 -3.06
C ASN A 192 13.56 -17.47 -4.31
N GLY A 193 13.42 -16.86 -5.49
CA GLY A 193 13.15 -17.53 -6.77
C GLY A 193 11.67 -17.62 -7.17
N GLY A 194 10.72 -17.42 -6.26
CA GLY A 194 9.29 -17.39 -6.59
C GLY A 194 8.88 -16.10 -7.32
N SER A 195 7.86 -16.15 -8.18
CA SER A 195 7.27 -14.93 -8.75
C SER A 195 6.15 -14.38 -7.87
N THR A 196 5.89 -13.07 -7.99
CA THR A 196 4.64 -12.45 -7.50
C THR A 196 3.50 -12.57 -8.51
N GLN A 197 3.75 -12.99 -9.75
CA GLN A 197 2.71 -13.07 -10.80
C GLN A 197 1.50 -13.91 -10.33
N ASN A 198 0.30 -13.34 -10.36
CA ASN A 198 -0.98 -13.96 -9.94
C ASN A 198 -1.09 -14.35 -8.46
N LEU A 199 -0.05 -14.12 -7.65
CA LEU A 199 -0.04 -14.46 -6.22
C LEU A 199 0.18 -13.24 -5.33
N GLY A 200 1.05 -12.34 -5.74
CA GLY A 200 1.49 -11.20 -4.96
C GLY A 200 2.39 -11.58 -3.80
N VAL A 201 2.34 -10.75 -2.77
CA VAL A 201 2.99 -10.90 -1.48
C VAL A 201 1.92 -11.24 -0.47
N VAL A 202 2.01 -12.44 0.11
CA VAL A 202 1.18 -12.85 1.23
C VAL A 202 1.75 -12.23 2.50
N PRO A 203 0.97 -11.45 3.27
CA PRO A 203 1.44 -10.83 4.50
C PRO A 203 1.78 -11.89 5.56
N ASP A 204 2.75 -11.59 6.43
CA ASP A 204 3.08 -12.42 7.58
C ASP A 204 1.95 -12.42 8.62
N ILE A 205 1.24 -11.29 8.76
CA ILE A 205 0.03 -11.15 9.57
C ILE A 205 -1.08 -10.53 8.72
N ALA A 206 -2.08 -11.35 8.38
CA ALA A 206 -3.20 -10.93 7.58
C ALA A 206 -4.25 -10.16 8.41
N PHE A 207 -4.76 -9.06 7.87
CA PHE A 207 -5.89 -8.33 8.43
C PHE A 207 -7.22 -8.87 7.87
N PRO A 208 -8.33 -8.72 8.63
CA PRO A 208 -9.66 -9.08 8.13
C PRO A 208 -9.96 -8.37 6.81
N THR A 209 -10.59 -9.05 5.86
CA THR A 209 -10.95 -8.42 4.60
C THR A 209 -12.17 -9.08 3.98
N ALA A 210 -12.94 -8.30 3.22
CA ALA A 210 -14.19 -8.76 2.61
C ALA A 210 -13.96 -9.55 1.32
N ILE A 211 -12.94 -9.13 0.56
CA ILE A 211 -12.64 -9.64 -0.79
C ILE A 211 -11.63 -10.77 -0.67
N ASP A 212 -11.96 -11.92 -1.26
CA ASP A 212 -11.02 -13.04 -1.41
C ASP A 212 -9.91 -12.64 -2.39
N PRO A 213 -8.61 -12.85 -2.07
CA PRO A 213 -7.52 -12.60 -3.01
C PRO A 213 -7.67 -13.31 -4.37
N ALA A 214 -8.41 -14.43 -4.43
CA ALA A 214 -8.68 -15.14 -5.68
C ALA A 214 -9.79 -14.49 -6.55
N GLU A 215 -10.57 -13.54 -6.00
CA GLU A 215 -11.64 -12.81 -6.69
C GLU A 215 -11.16 -11.44 -7.19
N THR A 216 -9.88 -11.11 -7.04
CA THR A 216 -9.31 -9.80 -7.42
C THR A 216 -7.83 -9.91 -7.84
N GLY A 217 -7.24 -8.78 -8.24
CA GLY A 217 -5.84 -8.69 -8.63
C GLY A 217 -5.54 -9.25 -10.02
N GLU A 218 -4.25 -9.42 -10.32
CA GLU A 218 -3.74 -9.91 -11.61
C GLU A 218 -4.29 -11.30 -11.97
N SER A 219 -4.64 -12.11 -10.97
CA SER A 219 -5.07 -13.50 -11.17
C SER A 219 -6.40 -13.65 -11.94
N VAL A 220 -7.24 -12.61 -11.91
CA VAL A 220 -8.55 -12.57 -12.60
C VAL A 220 -8.52 -11.75 -13.89
N GLU A 221 -7.37 -11.16 -14.24
CA GLU A 221 -7.22 -10.35 -15.45
C GLU A 221 -7.10 -11.23 -16.71
N ASP A 222 -7.69 -10.75 -17.80
CA ASP A 222 -7.67 -11.46 -19.08
C ASP A 222 -6.23 -11.62 -19.60
N ASN A 223 -5.87 -12.86 -19.94
CA ASN A 223 -4.55 -13.23 -20.49
C ASN A 223 -3.37 -12.90 -19.55
N ALA A 224 -3.61 -12.81 -18.24
CA ALA A 224 -2.53 -12.72 -17.26
C ALA A 224 -1.53 -13.88 -17.44
N LEU A 225 -0.23 -13.56 -17.42
CA LEU A 225 0.80 -14.59 -17.54
C LEU A 225 0.72 -15.55 -16.34
N PRO A 226 0.98 -16.86 -16.51
CA PRO A 226 0.90 -17.81 -15.40
C PRO A 226 2.01 -17.54 -14.37
N TRP A 227 1.81 -17.98 -13.14
CA TRP A 227 2.88 -18.02 -12.14
C TRP A 227 3.98 -19.04 -12.53
N ASP A 228 5.24 -18.70 -12.28
CA ASP A 228 6.37 -19.62 -12.37
C ASP A 228 7.49 -19.23 -11.38
N SER A 229 8.55 -20.03 -11.32
CA SER A 229 9.71 -19.81 -10.46
C SER A 229 11.03 -20.01 -11.19
N ILE A 230 12.09 -19.43 -10.65
CA ILE A 230 13.47 -19.57 -11.10
C ILE A 230 14.38 -19.94 -9.93
N LYS A 231 15.66 -20.16 -10.20
CA LYS A 231 16.66 -20.37 -9.15
C LYS A 231 16.69 -19.17 -8.18
N PRO A 232 16.78 -19.40 -6.86
CA PRO A 232 17.01 -18.32 -5.91
C PRO A 232 18.31 -17.58 -6.20
N ALA A 233 18.32 -16.27 -5.93
CA ALA A 233 19.55 -15.49 -5.89
C ALA A 233 20.39 -15.89 -4.66
N ASP A 234 21.68 -15.53 -4.66
CA ASP A 234 22.53 -15.68 -3.49
C ASP A 234 22.31 -14.49 -2.54
N TYR A 235 21.78 -14.75 -1.35
CA TYR A 235 21.50 -13.75 -0.33
C TYR A 235 21.51 -14.37 1.07
N LYS A 236 21.68 -13.53 2.09
CA LYS A 236 21.63 -13.93 3.50
C LYS A 236 20.50 -13.20 4.20
N LYS A 237 19.69 -13.93 4.97
CA LYS A 237 18.69 -13.31 5.84
C LYS A 237 19.38 -12.45 6.89
N ILE A 238 18.75 -11.34 7.26
CA ILE A 238 19.23 -10.42 8.29
C ILE A 238 18.70 -10.88 9.65
N TYR A 239 17.38 -11.09 9.75
CA TYR A 239 16.74 -11.60 10.97
C TYR A 239 15.86 -12.80 10.69
N ASN A 240 15.52 -13.53 11.76
CA ASN A 240 14.56 -14.63 11.71
C ASN A 240 13.32 -14.28 12.53
N PHE A 241 12.23 -13.91 11.84
CA PHE A 241 10.95 -13.57 12.46
C PHE A 241 10.06 -14.79 12.73
N SER A 242 10.38 -16.00 12.26
CA SER A 242 9.53 -17.18 12.45
C SER A 242 9.15 -17.48 13.91
N PRO A 243 10.02 -17.25 14.92
CA PRO A 243 9.65 -17.43 16.33
C PRO A 243 8.75 -16.32 16.90
N VAL A 244 8.72 -15.16 16.24
CA VAL A 244 8.09 -13.93 16.77
C VAL A 244 6.72 -13.67 16.14
N VAL A 245 6.55 -13.96 14.84
CA VAL A 245 5.29 -13.75 14.11
C VAL A 245 4.08 -14.40 14.79
N PRO A 246 4.12 -15.67 15.24
CA PRO A 246 2.96 -16.28 15.91
C PRO A 246 2.55 -15.56 17.19
N LYS A 247 3.51 -14.97 17.91
CA LYS A 247 3.24 -14.18 19.11
C LYS A 247 2.56 -12.86 18.76
N LEU A 248 3.10 -12.13 17.77
CA LEU A 248 2.51 -10.89 17.27
C LEU A 248 1.10 -11.11 16.73
N GLU A 249 0.88 -12.21 16.01
CA GLU A 249 -0.44 -12.58 15.48
C GLU A 249 -1.44 -12.89 16.61
N ALA A 250 -1.00 -13.54 17.68
CA ALA A 250 -1.86 -13.80 18.85
C ALA A 250 -2.25 -12.50 19.57
N GLU A 251 -1.31 -11.57 19.73
CA GLU A 251 -1.55 -10.25 20.34
C GLU A 251 -2.48 -9.40 19.45
N HIS A 252 -2.27 -9.40 18.13
CA HIS A 252 -3.16 -8.81 17.13
C HIS A 252 -4.59 -9.35 17.26
N LYS A 253 -4.77 -10.68 17.20
CA LYS A 253 -6.08 -11.33 17.32
C LYS A 253 -6.78 -10.99 18.64
N ALA A 254 -6.02 -10.89 19.73
CA ALA A 254 -6.56 -10.52 21.03
C ALA A 254 -7.05 -9.07 21.07
N ARG A 255 -6.30 -8.13 20.46
CA ARG A 255 -6.70 -6.72 20.34
C ARG A 255 -7.97 -6.55 19.52
N ILE A 256 -7.97 -7.06 18.29
CA ILE A 256 -9.06 -6.80 17.34
C ILE A 256 -10.38 -7.45 17.76
N LYS A 257 -10.34 -8.52 18.58
CA LYS A 257 -11.54 -9.25 19.02
C LYS A 257 -12.55 -8.38 19.77
N ASN A 258 -12.07 -7.41 20.54
CA ASN A 258 -12.91 -6.53 21.36
C ASN A 258 -12.87 -5.07 20.88
N ASP A 259 -12.22 -4.80 19.74
CA ASP A 259 -12.14 -3.46 19.18
C ASP A 259 -13.46 -3.11 18.46
N MET A 260 -13.93 -1.88 18.71
CA MET A 260 -15.22 -1.43 18.18
C MET A 260 -15.19 -1.30 16.65
N GLU A 261 -14.10 -0.79 16.09
CA GLU A 261 -14.00 -0.53 14.66
C GLU A 261 -13.76 -1.82 13.87
N PHE A 262 -12.93 -2.74 14.39
CA PHE A 262 -12.85 -4.10 13.84
C PHE A 262 -14.17 -4.86 13.95
N GLY A 263 -15.00 -4.56 14.96
CA GLY A 263 -16.38 -5.02 15.04
C GLY A 263 -17.22 -4.55 13.85
N PHE A 264 -17.15 -3.26 13.48
CA PHE A 264 -17.84 -2.74 12.28
C PHE A 264 -17.31 -3.37 10.99
N ILE A 265 -15.99 -3.55 10.89
CA ILE A 265 -15.38 -4.22 9.74
C ILE A 265 -15.89 -5.66 9.61
N ALA A 266 -16.02 -6.40 10.72
CA ALA A 266 -16.56 -7.76 10.69
C ALA A 266 -18.04 -7.80 10.26
N GLU A 267 -18.85 -6.81 10.67
CA GLU A 267 -20.21 -6.63 10.18
C GLU A 267 -20.25 -6.36 8.67
N ASP A 268 -19.38 -5.47 8.18
CA ASP A 268 -19.30 -5.09 6.77
C ASP A 268 -18.85 -6.26 5.89
N ILE A 269 -17.86 -7.03 6.35
CA ILE A 269 -17.42 -8.27 5.69
C ILE A 269 -18.59 -9.26 5.59
N LYS A 270 -19.37 -9.41 6.65
CA LYS A 270 -20.52 -10.32 6.67
C LYS A 270 -21.60 -9.86 5.70
N GLN A 271 -21.91 -8.57 5.68
CA GLN A 271 -22.89 -7.98 4.77
C GLN A 271 -22.44 -8.15 3.31
N TYR A 272 -21.21 -7.74 3.00
CA TYR A 272 -20.63 -7.90 1.67
C TYR A 272 -20.73 -9.35 1.18
N LYS A 273 -20.34 -10.33 1.99
CA LYS A 273 -20.41 -11.75 1.60
C LYS A 273 -21.84 -12.25 1.35
N ALA A 274 -22.84 -11.69 2.02
CA ALA A 274 -24.23 -12.03 1.80
C ALA A 274 -24.80 -11.40 0.51
N GLU A 275 -24.20 -10.30 0.06
CA GLU A 275 -24.70 -9.48 -1.05
C GLU A 275 -23.85 -9.58 -2.34
N LYS A 276 -22.61 -10.07 -2.28
CA LYS A 276 -21.64 -10.01 -3.39
C LYS A 276 -22.11 -10.67 -4.69
N ASP A 277 -22.94 -11.70 -4.60
CA ASP A 277 -23.43 -12.45 -5.77
C ASP A 277 -24.77 -11.86 -6.31
N ILE A 278 -25.30 -10.81 -5.67
CA ILE A 278 -26.51 -10.11 -6.10
C ILE A 278 -26.16 -9.11 -7.22
N ASN A 279 -26.35 -9.55 -8.46
CA ASN A 279 -26.08 -8.74 -9.66
C ASN A 279 -27.31 -8.00 -10.20
N THR A 280 -28.30 -7.76 -9.35
CA THR A 280 -29.56 -7.11 -9.72
C THR A 280 -29.87 -5.97 -8.76
N ILE A 281 -30.44 -4.89 -9.28
CA ILE A 281 -30.89 -3.75 -8.49
C ILE A 281 -32.40 -3.56 -8.65
N SER A 282 -33.09 -3.28 -7.53
CA SER A 282 -34.51 -2.94 -7.57
C SER A 282 -34.72 -1.60 -8.28
N LEU A 283 -35.67 -1.54 -9.21
CA LEU A 283 -36.12 -0.28 -9.82
C LEU A 283 -37.36 0.30 -9.11
N ASN A 284 -37.82 -0.33 -8.03
CA ASN A 284 -38.92 0.20 -7.24
C ASN A 284 -38.44 1.32 -6.32
N GLU A 285 -38.92 2.54 -6.54
CA GLU A 285 -38.56 3.73 -5.78
C GLU A 285 -38.74 3.55 -4.26
N LYS A 286 -39.88 3.02 -3.81
CA LYS A 286 -40.16 2.83 -2.37
C LYS A 286 -39.18 1.84 -1.73
N THR A 287 -38.82 0.78 -2.43
CA THR A 287 -37.80 -0.17 -1.97
C THR A 287 -36.44 0.51 -1.85
N ARG A 288 -36.05 1.28 -2.87
CA ARG A 288 -34.75 1.98 -2.89
C ARG A 288 -34.63 3.06 -1.82
N ILE A 289 -35.69 3.82 -1.57
CA ILE A 289 -35.73 4.80 -0.46
C ILE A 289 -35.57 4.08 0.88
N LYS A 290 -36.29 2.97 1.10
CA LYS A 290 -36.19 2.22 2.36
C LYS A 290 -34.79 1.62 2.59
N GLU A 291 -34.14 1.15 1.54
CA GLU A 291 -32.75 0.66 1.60
C GLU A 291 -31.80 1.82 1.97
N GLN A 292 -31.92 2.95 1.28
CA GLN A 292 -31.12 4.15 1.58
C GLN A 292 -31.32 4.66 3.01
N ASP A 293 -32.57 4.78 3.47
CA ASP A 293 -32.90 5.24 4.83
C ASP A 293 -32.28 4.32 5.90
N LYS A 294 -32.22 3.01 5.62
CA LYS A 294 -31.59 2.03 6.50
C LYS A 294 -30.07 2.22 6.54
N ASP A 295 -29.43 2.33 5.37
CA ASP A 295 -27.98 2.53 5.27
C ASP A 295 -27.55 3.84 5.95
N ASP A 296 -28.34 4.91 5.78
CA ASP A 296 -28.11 6.20 6.42
C ASP A 296 -28.28 6.13 7.95
N ALA A 297 -29.28 5.40 8.43
CA ALA A 297 -29.49 5.17 9.86
C ALA A 297 -28.34 4.36 10.49
N ASP A 298 -27.87 3.31 9.81
CA ASP A 298 -26.75 2.48 10.26
C ASP A 298 -25.44 3.29 10.27
N ARG A 299 -25.20 4.10 9.23
CA ARG A 299 -24.06 5.02 9.14
C ARG A 299 -24.08 6.05 10.28
N LEU A 300 -25.21 6.71 10.52
CA LEU A 300 -25.37 7.68 11.60
C LEU A 300 -25.17 7.04 12.98
N ALA A 301 -25.68 5.81 13.18
CA ALA A 301 -25.49 5.07 14.42
C ALA A 301 -24.00 4.77 14.68
N ARG A 302 -23.24 4.36 13.66
CA ARG A 302 -21.79 4.13 13.78
C ARG A 302 -21.03 5.42 14.07
N LEU A 303 -21.34 6.52 13.38
CA LEU A 303 -20.75 7.83 13.65
C LEU A 303 -21.02 8.29 15.09
N ASN A 304 -22.23 8.09 15.60
CA ASN A 304 -22.59 8.47 16.96
C ASN A 304 -21.98 7.54 18.02
N LYS A 305 -21.75 6.26 17.71
CA LYS A 305 -20.90 5.38 18.55
C LYS A 305 -19.48 5.93 18.66
N ARG A 306 -18.88 6.40 17.56
CA ARG A 306 -17.56 7.07 17.57
C ARG A 306 -17.57 8.37 18.38
N GLN A 307 -18.57 9.23 18.19
CA GLN A 307 -18.68 10.47 18.97
C GLN A 307 -18.76 10.21 20.47
N LYS A 308 -19.50 9.17 20.88
CA LYS A 308 -19.59 8.76 22.28
C LYS A 308 -18.23 8.35 22.85
N VAL A 309 -17.43 7.58 22.11
CA VAL A 309 -16.07 7.18 22.50
C VAL A 309 -15.15 8.40 22.62
N LEU A 310 -15.33 9.39 21.73
CA LEU A 310 -14.56 10.64 21.73
C LEU A 310 -15.06 11.69 22.74
N GLY A 311 -16.13 11.42 23.50
CA GLY A 311 -16.74 12.38 24.42
C GLY A 311 -17.33 13.61 23.74
N LYS A 312 -17.68 13.50 22.45
CA LYS A 312 -18.22 14.58 21.61
C LYS A 312 -19.74 14.46 21.45
N PRO A 313 -20.44 15.55 21.11
CA PRO A 313 -21.88 15.51 20.87
C PRO A 313 -22.23 14.62 19.68
N ALA A 314 -23.36 13.93 19.77
CA ALA A 314 -23.92 13.15 18.67
C ALA A 314 -24.41 14.08 17.54
N PHE A 315 -24.23 13.63 16.30
CA PHE A 315 -24.85 14.22 15.12
C PHE A 315 -26.36 13.88 15.10
N LYS A 316 -27.21 14.84 14.72
CA LYS A 316 -28.67 14.61 14.63
C LYS A 316 -29.04 14.00 13.30
N SER A 317 -28.35 14.41 12.23
CA SER A 317 -28.45 13.82 10.90
C SER A 317 -27.07 13.68 10.25
N LEU A 318 -27.01 12.99 9.10
CA LEU A 318 -25.78 12.90 8.31
C LEU A 318 -25.35 14.27 7.73
N ASP A 319 -26.26 15.22 7.58
CA ASP A 319 -25.95 16.58 7.10
C ASP A 319 -25.16 17.40 8.13
N ASP A 320 -25.23 17.02 9.42
CA ASP A 320 -24.46 17.67 10.49
C ASP A 320 -22.99 17.23 10.51
N VAL A 321 -22.63 16.19 9.74
CA VAL A 321 -21.27 15.65 9.70
C VAL A 321 -20.39 16.61 8.89
N PRO A 322 -19.26 17.09 9.45
CA PRO A 322 -18.32 17.93 8.72
C PRO A 322 -17.88 17.29 7.41
N LYS A 323 -17.77 18.08 6.34
CA LYS A 323 -17.37 17.58 5.01
C LYS A 323 -15.94 17.04 4.97
N ASP A 324 -15.11 17.50 5.89
CA ASP A 324 -13.73 17.10 6.13
C ASP A 324 -13.61 16.04 7.24
N TYR A 325 -14.72 15.39 7.63
CA TYR A 325 -14.67 14.28 8.57
C TYR A 325 -13.91 13.08 7.97
N GLU A 326 -12.81 12.71 8.61
CA GLU A 326 -12.05 11.51 8.31
C GLU A 326 -12.38 10.42 9.33
N ALA A 327 -12.71 9.22 8.82
CA ALA A 327 -12.87 8.06 9.68
C ALA A 327 -11.48 7.60 10.20
N PRO A 328 -11.41 7.00 11.40
CA PRO A 328 -10.17 6.42 11.90
C PRO A 328 -9.60 5.39 10.93
N ASP A 329 -8.28 5.40 10.75
CA ASP A 329 -7.58 4.38 9.96
C ASP A 329 -7.18 3.19 10.86
N VAL A 330 -8.14 2.30 11.02
CA VAL A 330 -8.07 1.15 11.94
C VAL A 330 -6.93 0.20 11.57
N TYR A 331 -6.66 0.01 10.28
CA TYR A 331 -5.58 -0.86 9.82
C TYR A 331 -4.22 -0.23 10.07
N LEU A 332 -4.09 1.07 9.85
CA LEU A 332 -2.84 1.77 10.19
C LEU A 332 -2.59 1.77 11.69
N ASP A 333 -3.62 2.03 12.50
CA ASP A 333 -3.51 2.04 13.96
C ASP A 333 -3.11 0.66 14.50
N GLU A 334 -3.67 -0.42 13.96
CA GLU A 334 -3.27 -1.77 14.32
C GLU A 334 -1.86 -2.14 13.81
N ALA A 335 -1.47 -1.69 12.61
CA ALA A 335 -0.09 -1.87 12.12
C ALA A 335 0.94 -1.16 13.01
N VAL A 336 0.60 0.02 13.51
CA VAL A 336 1.40 0.74 14.50
C VAL A 336 1.46 -0.03 15.83
N ALA A 337 0.34 -0.60 16.29
CA ALA A 337 0.31 -1.43 17.49
C ALA A 337 1.20 -2.68 17.35
N ILE A 338 1.11 -3.40 16.22
CA ILE A 338 1.95 -4.57 15.93
C ILE A 338 3.44 -4.18 15.87
N THR A 339 3.76 -3.04 15.26
CA THR A 339 5.15 -2.53 15.24
C THR A 339 5.64 -2.21 16.65
N SER A 340 4.79 -1.63 17.51
CA SER A 340 5.10 -1.37 18.92
C SER A 340 5.37 -2.66 19.71
N ASP A 341 4.70 -3.77 19.38
CA ASP A 341 4.99 -5.07 19.98
C ASP A 341 6.29 -5.66 19.43
N LEU A 342 6.51 -5.59 18.12
CA LEU A 342 7.77 -6.02 17.49
C LEU A 342 9.00 -5.33 18.11
N VAL A 343 8.88 -4.05 18.46
CA VAL A 343 9.93 -3.30 19.18
C VAL A 343 10.31 -3.93 20.53
N LYS A 344 9.38 -4.61 21.21
CA LYS A 344 9.63 -5.25 22.51
C LYS A 344 10.31 -6.62 22.36
N GLU A 345 10.30 -7.19 21.17
CA GLU A 345 10.79 -8.53 20.91
C GLU A 345 12.29 -8.57 20.67
N LYS A 346 12.95 -9.62 21.19
CA LYS A 346 14.37 -9.89 20.89
C LYS A 346 14.46 -10.77 19.66
N VAL A 347 14.50 -10.15 18.50
CA VAL A 347 14.65 -10.88 17.23
C VAL A 347 16.11 -11.29 17.04
N LYS A 348 16.34 -12.60 16.82
CA LYS A 348 17.69 -13.11 16.56
C LYS A 348 18.12 -12.74 15.14
N ARG A 349 19.36 -12.26 15.02
CA ARG A 349 20.06 -12.14 13.74
C ARG A 349 20.28 -13.54 13.17
N SER A 350 20.03 -13.72 11.88
CA SER A 350 20.15 -15.01 11.18
C SER A 350 21.59 -15.43 10.92
#